data_AF-A0A7X4ART7-F1
#
_entry.id   AF-A0A7X4ART7-F1
#
_cell.length_a   1.000
_cell.length_b   1.000
_cell.length_c   1.000
_cell.angle_alpha   90.00
_cell.angle_beta   90.00
_cell.angle_gamma   90.00
#
_symmetry.space_group_name_H-M   'P 1'
#
loop_
_entity.id
_entity.type
_entity.pdbx_description
1 polymer ?
#
loop_
_entity_poly.entity_id
_entity_poly.type
_entity_poly.pdbx_seq_one_letter_code
_entity_poly.pdbx_strand_id
1 'polypeptide(L)'
;CKSHVVCDALILDKDSRSDTYPVIEIGENDTNIEHEARVSKIGEEQLFYLMSRGLSEEEASTMIVNGFIEPLVKELPMEYAVEMNRLIQLQMEGSVG
;
A
#
# COMPACT_ATOMS: atom_id res chain seq x y z
N CYS A 1 -15.96 11.51 21.45
CA CYS A 1 -14.80 11.53 20.52
C CYS A 1 -15.04 10.52 19.38
N LYS A 2 -14.59 10.78 18.14
CA LYS A 2 -14.64 9.81 17.04
C LYS A 2 -13.26 9.66 16.41
N SER A 3 -12.76 8.43 16.25
CA SER A 3 -11.49 8.15 15.59
C SER A 3 -11.63 6.92 14.70
N HIS A 4 -10.96 6.97 13.54
CA HIS A 4 -10.91 5.87 12.59
C HIS A 4 -9.47 5.73 12.11
N VAL A 5 -8.88 4.55 12.30
CA VAL A 5 -7.49 4.26 11.93
C VAL A 5 -7.47 3.05 11.00
N VAL A 6 -6.89 3.21 9.82
CA VAL A 6 -6.71 2.13 8.84
C VAL A 6 -5.23 1.85 8.67
N CYS A 7 -4.84 0.58 8.75
CA CYS A 7 -3.48 0.11 8.53
C CYS A 7 -3.47 -0.89 7.37
N ASP A 8 -3.06 -0.44 6.19
CA ASP A 8 -2.88 -1.30 5.03
C ASP A 8 -1.41 -1.66 4.83
N ALA A 9 -1.14 -2.93 4.55
CA ALA A 9 0.17 -3.44 4.17
C ALA A 9 0.08 -4.23 2.87
N LEU A 10 1.05 -4.01 1.97
CA LEU A 10 1.21 -4.76 0.74
C LEU A 10 2.55 -5.51 0.77
N ILE A 11 2.49 -6.82 0.65
CA ILE A 11 3.64 -7.71 0.59
C ILE A 11 3.94 -8.00 -0.89
N LEU A 12 5.18 -7.69 -1.31
CA LEU A 12 5.62 -7.77 -2.71
C LEU A 12 6.21 -9.14 -3.08
N ASP A 13 6.76 -9.84 -2.10
CA ASP A 13 7.45 -11.12 -2.31
C ASP A 13 7.03 -12.17 -1.24
N LYS A 14 7.54 -13.39 -1.38
CA LYS A 14 7.19 -14.53 -0.51
C LYS A 14 7.91 -14.54 0.84
N ASP A 15 9.06 -13.87 0.94
CA ASP A 15 9.97 -13.90 2.08
C ASP A 15 9.68 -12.72 3.04
N SER A 16 9.03 -11.69 2.54
CA SER A 16 8.56 -10.50 3.25
C SER A 16 7.41 -10.82 4.21
N ARG A 17 7.44 -10.14 5.36
CA ARG A 17 6.45 -10.24 6.42
C ARG A 17 6.08 -8.85 6.93
N SER A 18 4.80 -8.65 7.23
CA SER A 18 4.28 -7.44 7.88
C SER A 18 3.66 -7.82 9.23
N ASP A 19 4.06 -7.13 10.29
CA ASP A 19 3.51 -7.28 11.63
C ASP A 19 2.94 -5.93 12.09
N THR A 20 1.65 -5.90 12.44
CA THR A 20 0.94 -4.68 12.86
C THR A 20 0.49 -4.82 14.31
N TYR A 21 0.88 -3.89 15.17
CA TYR A 21 0.57 -3.88 16.60
C TYR A 21 -0.20 -2.61 16.98
N PRO A 22 -1.54 -2.62 16.89
CA PRO A 22 -2.33 -1.45 17.26
C PRO A 22 -2.40 -1.28 18.78
N VAL A 23 -2.35 -0.02 19.23
CA VAL A 23 -2.57 0.36 20.63
C VAL A 23 -3.69 1.41 20.66
N ILE A 24 -4.71 1.15 21.46
CA ILE A 24 -5.87 2.04 21.63
C ILE A 24 -6.06 2.27 23.13
N GLU A 25 -5.85 3.50 23.58
CA GLU A 25 -6.08 3.92 24.96
C GLU A 25 -7.24 4.92 25.01
N ILE A 26 -8.26 4.62 25.81
CA ILE A 26 -9.50 5.42 25.89
C ILE A 26 -9.66 5.92 27.32
N GLY A 27 -9.61 7.25 27.50
CA GLY A 27 -9.80 7.92 28.79
C GLY A 27 -11.22 8.43 29.06
N GLU A 28 -12.17 8.20 28.14
CA GLU A 28 -13.53 8.76 28.21
C GLU A 28 -14.60 7.72 27.83
N ASN A 29 -15.79 7.83 28.43
CA ASN A 29 -16.84 6.81 28.28
C ASN A 29 -17.70 6.98 27.01
N ASP A 30 -17.78 8.19 26.44
CA ASP A 30 -18.57 8.48 25.24
C ASP A 30 -17.66 8.72 24.03
N THR A 31 -17.14 7.61 23.49
CA THR A 31 -16.26 7.62 22.33
C THR A 31 -16.60 6.50 21.35
N ASN A 32 -16.38 6.75 20.05
CA ASN A 32 -16.45 5.74 19.01
C ASN A 32 -15.08 5.66 18.33
N ILE A 33 -14.42 4.50 18.44
CA ILE A 33 -13.08 4.26 17.91
C ILE A 33 -13.14 3.00 17.04
N GLU A 34 -12.72 3.14 15.79
CA GLU A 34 -12.67 2.07 14.81
C GLU A 34 -11.22 1.88 14.33
N HIS A 35 -10.75 0.64 14.32
CA HIS A 35 -9.43 0.29 13.80
C HIS A 35 -9.57 -0.87 12.81
N GLU A 36 -9.08 -0.66 11.59
CA GLU A 36 -9.04 -1.67 10.53
C GLU A 36 -7.58 -1.91 10.14
N ALA A 37 -7.21 -3.18 9.94
CA ALA A 37 -5.90 -3.55 9.44
C ALA A 37 -6.02 -4.63 8.36
N ARG A 38 -5.37 -4.42 7.21
CA ARG A 38 -5.38 -5.33 6.08
C ARG A 38 -3.97 -5.62 5.60
N VAL A 39 -3.66 -6.90 5.44
CA VAL A 39 -2.44 -7.34 4.77
C VAL A 39 -2.82 -7.98 3.45
N SER A 40 -2.31 -7.41 2.36
CA SER A 40 -2.51 -7.90 1.00
C SER A 40 -1.19 -8.38 0.43
N LYS A 41 -1.24 -9.37 -0.46
CA LYS A 41 -0.09 -9.80 -1.26
C LYS A 41 -0.36 -9.43 -2.72
N ILE A 42 0.69 -9.17 -3.49
CA ILE A 42 0.55 -9.11 -4.95
C ILE A 42 0.02 -10.47 -5.41
N GLY A 43 -1.22 -10.48 -5.91
CA GLY A 43 -1.86 -11.70 -6.36
C GLY A 43 -1.23 -12.17 -7.66
N GLU A 44 -0.76 -13.41 -7.71
CA GLU A 44 -0.24 -14.02 -8.94
C GLU A 44 -1.23 -13.92 -10.11
N GLU A 45 -2.54 -13.97 -9.84
CA GLU A 45 -3.59 -13.79 -10.84
C GLU A 45 -3.64 -12.35 -11.40
N GLN A 46 -3.48 -11.33 -10.55
CA GLN A 46 -3.46 -9.92 -10.99
C GLN A 46 -2.22 -9.63 -11.82
N LEU A 47 -1.07 -10.13 -11.36
CA LEU A 47 0.20 -10.05 -12.07
C LEU A 47 0.10 -10.74 -13.44
N PHE A 48 -0.36 -11.99 -13.45
CA PHE A 48 -0.57 -12.78 -14.67
C PHE A 48 -1.53 -12.09 -15.64
N TYR A 49 -2.62 -11.51 -15.14
CA TYR A 49 -3.56 -10.78 -15.96
C TYR A 49 -2.94 -9.55 -16.64
N LEU A 50 -2.18 -8.75 -15.89
CA LEU A 50 -1.48 -7.59 -16.43
C LEU A 50 -0.39 -7.99 -17.43
N MET A 51 0.36 -9.04 -17.13
CA MET A 51 1.36 -9.60 -18.04
C MET A 51 0.73 -10.16 -19.32
N SER A 52 -0.45 -10.79 -19.23
CA SER A 52 -1.20 -11.28 -20.40
C SER A 52 -1.62 -10.15 -21.35
N ARG A 53 -1.69 -8.91 -20.85
CA ARG A 53 -1.96 -7.70 -21.63
C ARG A 53 -0.70 -7.06 -22.22
N GLY A 54 0.46 -7.71 -22.07
CA GLY A 54 1.72 -7.29 -22.66
C GLY A 54 2.62 -6.43 -21.76
N LEU A 55 2.26 -6.28 -20.47
CA LEU A 55 3.12 -5.61 -19.49
C LEU A 55 4.23 -6.57 -19.02
N SER A 56 5.42 -6.04 -18.75
CA SER A 56 6.44 -6.80 -18.03
C SER A 56 5.97 -7.06 -16.58
N GLU A 57 6.58 -8.05 -15.92
CA GLU A 57 6.32 -8.31 -14.50
C GLU A 57 6.61 -7.09 -13.61
N GLU A 58 7.64 -6.33 -13.94
CA GLU A 58 8.04 -5.11 -13.27
C GLU A 58 7.02 -3.98 -13.49
N GLU A 59 6.55 -3.80 -14.72
CA GLU A 59 5.50 -2.83 -15.06
C GLU A 59 4.17 -3.18 -14.38
N ALA A 60 3.81 -4.47 -14.38
CA ALA A 60 2.62 -4.97 -13.72
C ALA A 60 2.67 -4.75 -12.21
N SER A 61 3.79 -5.09 -11.57
CA SER A 61 4.02 -4.87 -10.14
C SER A 61 3.94 -3.39 -9.79
N THR A 62 4.60 -2.54 -10.59
CA THR A 62 4.58 -1.08 -10.42
C THR A 62 3.17 -0.53 -10.51
N MET A 63 2.36 -1.02 -11.45
CA MET A 63 0.96 -0.61 -11.59
C MET A 63 0.12 -1.00 -10.36
N ILE A 64 0.33 -2.20 -9.81
CA ILE A 64 -0.37 -2.66 -8.59
C ILE A 64 0.03 -1.80 -7.38
N VAL A 65 1.32 -1.55 -7.18
CA VAL A 65 1.82 -0.71 -6.09
C VAL A 65 1.30 0.73 -6.20
N ASN A 66 1.32 1.31 -7.41
CA ASN A 66 0.79 2.65 -7.65
C ASN A 66 -0.70 2.75 -7.32
N GLY A 67 -1.49 1.72 -7.66
CA GLY A 67 -2.91 1.66 -7.29
C GLY A 67 -3.11 1.55 -5.77
N PHE A 68 -2.23 0.84 -5.07
CA PHE A 68 -2.28 0.71 -3.60
C PHE A 68 -1.99 2.03 -2.87
N ILE A 69 -1.00 2.79 -3.33
CA ILE A 69 -0.62 4.08 -2.73
C ILE A 69 -1.47 5.26 -3.22
N GLU A 70 -2.29 5.09 -4.27
CA GLU A 70 -3.07 6.16 -4.89
C GLU A 70 -3.86 7.02 -3.89
N PRO A 71 -4.55 6.46 -2.87
CA PRO A 71 -5.27 7.26 -1.89
C PRO A 71 -4.36 8.19 -1.10
N LEU A 72 -3.13 7.75 -0.77
CA LEU A 72 -2.14 8.57 -0.06
C LEU A 72 -1.62 9.70 -0.96
N VAL A 73 -1.31 9.38 -2.21
CA VAL A 73 -0.77 10.35 -3.18
C VAL A 73 -1.78 11.47 -3.48
N LYS A 74 -3.08 11.15 -3.48
CA LYS A 74 -4.16 12.14 -3.69
C LYS A 74 -4.28 13.19 -2.58
N GLU A 75 -3.85 12.86 -1.36
CA GLU A 75 -3.87 13.79 -0.23
C GLU A 75 -2.63 14.71 -0.20
N LEU A 76 -1.62 14.42 -1.02
CA LEU A 76 -0.40 15.23 -1.09
C LEU A 76 -0.56 16.40 -2.09
N PRO A 77 0.09 17.55 -1.81
CA PRO A 77 0.21 18.61 -2.81
C PRO A 77 0.91 18.09 -4.08
N MET A 78 0.51 18.62 -5.23
CA MET A 78 0.96 18.16 -6.55
C MET A 78 2.49 18.07 -6.70
N GLU A 79 3.22 19.02 -6.12
CA GLU A 79 4.69 19.03 -6.16
C GLU A 79 5.31 17.81 -5.45
N TYR A 80 4.75 17.36 -4.33
CA TYR A 80 5.24 16.19 -3.59
C TYR A 80 4.72 14.88 -4.19
N ALA A 81 3.50 14.89 -4.74
CA ALA A 81 2.93 13.72 -5.40
C ALA A 81 3.79 13.26 -6.59
N VAL A 82 4.32 14.20 -7.40
CA VAL A 82 5.20 13.88 -8.52
C VAL A 82 6.52 13.27 -8.04
N GLU A 83 7.13 13.86 -7.00
CA GLU A 83 8.39 13.37 -6.44
C GLU A 83 8.23 11.98 -5.80
N MET A 84 7.14 11.76 -5.06
CA MET A 84 6.87 10.48 -4.41
C MET A 84 6.71 9.35 -5.43
N ASN A 85 5.99 9.58 -6.52
CA ASN A 85 5.87 8.59 -7.60
C ASN A 85 7.25 8.24 -8.21
N ARG A 86 8.14 9.24 -8.33
CA ARG A 86 9.48 9.02 -8.85
C ARG A 86 10.35 8.18 -7.90
N LEU A 87 10.29 8.46 -6.61
CA LEU A 87 11.03 7.72 -5.58
C LEU A 87 10.57 6.26 -5.48
N ILE A 88 9.27 6.01 -5.65
CA ILE A 88 8.71 4.66 -5.60
C ILE A 88 9.18 3.84 -6.80
N GLN A 89 9.16 4.40 -8.01
CA GLN A 89 9.74 3.73 -9.19
C GLN A 89 11.20 3.34 -8.97
N LEU A 90 12.02 4.25 -8.42
CA LEU A 90 13.44 3.98 -8.15
C LEU A 90 13.65 2.88 -7.11
N GLN A 91 12.78 2.77 -6.09
CA GLN A 91 12.85 1.67 -5.13
C GLN A 91 12.44 0.33 -5.76
N MET A 92 11.49 0.35 -6.69
CA MET A 92 10.99 -0.87 -7.33
C MET A 92 11.99 -1.50 -8.31
N GLU A 93 12.73 -0.71 -9.08
CA GLU A 93 13.80 -1.19 -9.99
C GLU A 93 14.87 -2.04 -9.26
N GLY A 94 15.04 -1.88 -7.95
CA GLY A 94 16.00 -2.63 -7.13
C GLY A 94 15.42 -3.68 -6.19
N SER A 95 14.09 -3.82 -6.12
CA SER A 95 13.41 -4.66 -5.11
C SER A 95 12.73 -5.91 -5.70
N VAL A 96 12.62 -6.00 -7.03
CA VAL A 96 12.09 -7.17 -7.74
C VAL A 96 13.26 -8.01 -8.24
N GLY A 97 13.85 -8.82 -7.36
CA GLY A 97 15.01 -9.68 -7.65
C GLY A 97 15.36 -10.63 -6.52
#